data_AF-A0A4U3AD84-F1
#
_entry.id   AF-A0A4U3AD84-F1
#
_cell.length_a   1.000
_cell.length_b   1.000
_cell.length_c   1.000
_cell.angle_alpha   90.00
_cell.angle_beta   90.00
_cell.angle_gamma   90.00
#
_symmetry.space_group_name_H-M   'P 1'
#
loop_
_entity.id
_entity.type
_entity.pdbx_description
1 polymer ?
#
loop_
_entity_poly.entity_id
_entity_poly.type
_entity_poly.pdbx_seq_one_letter_code
_entity_poly.pdbx_strand_id
1 'polypeptide(L)'
;KNNQADYETYIIDTLPKLMKTDAQGNTFGNDGIAGTKEYWEKTAKYSVSIKEYKNKPVNPAVFEEYKKEIDKNRPAIITTQTHPIYKNHAVTGVGYEEIFDPAERVWHRSAIVHDEWVSTPQDHYLVWTPDIDNFYAVIPGADISSSNNVYKEKTSQVHYNWGLGAPEGQKNDEFSAKFDQSQHLEAGDYFMQTLADDYVKVNFDDKNIIDGWNNDSIGQIKRALLPKLAAGEHKIDTDFHELTGNAGIFSDVVPFDHWLAYYYPNKNLQGLPVDAKVIAPFGQQQKLAEDNGEGAPTLKVPKDNFSARYTTVKRLPRGEYIIRGKADDGLRVYIDGKIVIDRWHGSGGFVEDARKVIIDDNTGATILGKSAEKDVHLIEVQYLEEGGGSKVEFGMEPYADAVPFPHWTAEYYANKDLKGDAIVKGGKWSLDRFINIDFNWGNASPYPSIPNDNFSARFTKLGLFENGNYEFEAKADDGVRVYVDDKRVIDSWIPSGGEIRKVTVPMTAGVHTITVEYLELAGNAILKMDYRKVN
;
A
#
# COMPACT_ATOMS: atom_id res chain seq x y z
N LYS A 1 17.02 -10.62 -14.45
CA LYS A 1 17.78 -11.72 -15.08
C LYS A 1 16.73 -12.66 -15.66
N ASN A 2 16.28 -12.44 -16.89
CA ASN A 2 14.97 -12.94 -17.35
C ASN A 2 15.05 -13.76 -18.66
N ASN A 3 16.19 -14.35 -18.99
CA ASN A 3 16.24 -15.42 -19.99
C ASN A 3 17.25 -16.51 -19.56
N GLN A 4 17.05 -17.70 -20.10
CA GLN A 4 17.83 -18.89 -19.77
C GLN A 4 19.31 -18.77 -20.20
N ALA A 5 19.60 -18.06 -21.29
CA ALA A 5 20.94 -17.90 -21.82
C ALA A 5 21.86 -17.06 -20.90
N ASP A 6 21.34 -16.02 -20.26
CA ASP A 6 22.09 -15.21 -19.29
C ASP A 6 22.42 -16.02 -18.02
N TYR A 7 21.50 -16.91 -17.62
CA TYR A 7 21.68 -17.81 -16.48
C TYR A 7 22.73 -18.89 -16.76
N GLU A 8 22.66 -19.52 -17.94
CA GLU A 8 23.65 -20.49 -18.41
C GLU A 8 25.05 -19.87 -18.51
N THR A 9 25.15 -18.65 -19.06
CA THR A 9 26.43 -17.91 -19.14
C THR A 9 27.02 -17.64 -17.74
N TYR A 10 26.18 -17.25 -16.77
CA TYR A 10 26.63 -17.03 -15.39
C TYR A 10 27.16 -18.31 -14.72
N ILE A 11 26.51 -19.46 -14.95
CA ILE A 11 26.99 -20.75 -14.43
C ILE A 11 28.35 -21.09 -15.05
N ILE A 12 28.46 -21.05 -16.37
CA ILE A 12 29.68 -21.39 -17.14
C ILE A 12 30.86 -20.50 -16.73
N ASP A 13 30.62 -19.21 -16.45
CA ASP A 13 31.69 -18.29 -16.07
C ASP A 13 32.10 -18.39 -14.59
N THR A 14 31.22 -18.88 -13.73
CA THR A 14 31.40 -18.79 -12.26
C THR A 14 31.80 -20.13 -11.66
N LEU A 15 31.09 -21.20 -12.01
CA LEU A 15 31.22 -22.50 -11.36
C LEU A 15 32.60 -23.16 -11.61
N PRO A 16 33.17 -23.17 -12.83
CA PRO A 16 34.52 -23.70 -13.08
C PRO A 16 35.61 -22.99 -12.26
N LYS A 17 35.48 -21.68 -12.04
CA LYS A 17 36.45 -20.90 -11.24
C LYS A 17 36.42 -21.31 -9.77
N LEU A 18 35.21 -21.52 -9.23
CA LEU A 18 35.03 -21.98 -7.85
C LEU A 18 35.52 -23.43 -7.67
N MET A 19 35.31 -24.27 -8.68
CA MET A 19 35.78 -25.66 -8.70
C MET A 19 37.28 -25.82 -9.04
N LYS A 20 37.98 -24.71 -9.32
CA LYS A 20 39.40 -24.68 -9.73
C LYS A 20 39.69 -25.55 -10.96
N THR A 21 38.78 -25.57 -11.92
CA THR A 21 38.97 -26.25 -13.21
C THR A 21 40.20 -25.67 -13.93
N ASP A 22 41.10 -26.52 -14.39
CA ASP A 22 42.31 -26.09 -15.12
C ASP A 22 42.01 -25.70 -16.59
N ALA A 23 43.01 -25.14 -17.27
CA ALA A 23 42.87 -24.70 -18.67
C ALA A 23 42.65 -25.85 -19.67
N GLN A 24 42.81 -27.10 -19.24
CA GLN A 24 42.54 -28.31 -20.02
C GLN A 24 41.17 -28.93 -19.67
N GLY A 25 40.43 -28.33 -18.74
CA GLY A 25 39.10 -28.78 -18.33
C GLY A 25 39.10 -29.81 -17.21
N ASN A 26 40.23 -30.06 -16.56
CA ASN A 26 40.28 -31.03 -15.48
C ASN A 26 39.87 -30.37 -14.16
N THR A 27 39.00 -31.06 -13.43
CA THR A 27 38.56 -30.68 -12.08
C THR A 27 38.83 -31.82 -11.13
N PHE A 28 39.55 -31.53 -10.03
CA PHE A 28 39.77 -32.54 -8.99
C PHE A 28 38.49 -32.73 -8.18
N GLY A 29 38.09 -33.97 -7.90
CA GLY A 29 36.79 -34.25 -7.24
C GLY A 29 36.55 -33.45 -5.95
N ASN A 30 37.57 -33.30 -5.11
CA ASN A 30 37.47 -32.50 -3.87
C ASN A 30 37.29 -31.00 -4.14
N ASP A 31 37.98 -30.44 -5.14
CA ASP A 31 37.84 -29.04 -5.53
C ASP A 31 36.47 -28.81 -6.20
N GLY A 32 35.98 -29.77 -6.99
CA GLY A 32 34.63 -29.77 -7.52
C GLY A 32 33.57 -29.71 -6.41
N ILE A 33 33.67 -30.59 -5.42
CA ILE A 33 32.78 -30.59 -4.25
C ILE A 33 32.83 -29.25 -3.50
N ALA A 34 34.02 -28.70 -3.27
CA ALA A 34 34.20 -27.43 -2.56
C ALA A 34 33.63 -26.25 -3.36
N GLY A 35 33.93 -26.18 -4.66
CA GLY A 35 33.47 -25.13 -5.56
C GLY A 35 31.97 -25.14 -5.77
N THR A 36 31.35 -26.32 -5.89
CA THR A 36 29.89 -26.45 -5.95
C THR A 36 29.24 -25.97 -4.67
N LYS A 37 29.74 -26.35 -3.48
CA LYS A 37 29.23 -25.82 -2.20
C LYS A 37 29.31 -24.30 -2.16
N GLU A 38 30.47 -23.74 -2.51
CA GLU A 38 30.68 -22.29 -2.53
C GLU A 38 29.76 -21.58 -3.54
N TYR A 39 29.51 -22.18 -4.70
CA TYR A 39 28.60 -21.63 -5.70
C TYR A 39 27.16 -21.54 -5.18
N TRP A 40 26.65 -22.61 -4.59
CA TRP A 40 25.28 -22.65 -4.05
C TRP A 40 25.12 -21.77 -2.81
N GLU A 41 26.12 -21.71 -1.92
CA GLU A 41 26.13 -20.81 -0.77
C GLU A 41 26.09 -19.34 -1.20
N LYS A 42 26.85 -18.95 -2.24
CA LYS A 42 26.87 -17.57 -2.75
C LYS A 42 25.63 -17.20 -3.56
N THR A 43 25.10 -18.15 -4.34
CA THR A 43 24.04 -17.87 -5.31
C THR A 43 22.65 -18.05 -4.71
N ALA A 44 22.44 -19.09 -3.89
CA ALA A 44 21.10 -19.48 -3.43
C ALA A 44 20.90 -19.29 -1.91
N LYS A 45 21.95 -18.91 -1.17
CA LYS A 45 21.94 -18.57 0.26
C LYS A 45 21.40 -19.68 1.20
N TYR A 46 21.48 -20.95 0.77
CA TYR A 46 21.21 -22.11 1.63
C TYR A 46 22.39 -23.08 1.62
N SER A 47 22.50 -23.88 2.68
CA SER A 47 23.55 -24.89 2.78
C SER A 47 23.32 -26.02 1.77
N VAL A 48 24.37 -26.75 1.41
CA VAL A 48 24.27 -27.94 0.55
C VAL A 48 25.05 -29.07 1.19
N SER A 49 24.42 -30.24 1.30
CA SER A 49 25.10 -31.47 1.68
C SER A 49 25.53 -32.23 0.44
N ILE A 50 26.76 -32.73 0.44
CA ILE A 50 27.29 -33.54 -0.66
C ILE A 50 27.46 -34.96 -0.13
N LYS A 51 26.82 -35.91 -0.80
CA LYS A 51 26.96 -37.33 -0.48
C LYS A 51 27.70 -38.04 -1.61
N GLU A 52 28.85 -38.61 -1.28
CA GLU A 52 29.64 -39.43 -2.20
C GLU A 52 29.07 -40.85 -2.26
N TYR A 53 28.93 -41.36 -3.48
CA TYR A 53 28.65 -42.77 -3.74
C TYR A 53 29.77 -43.36 -4.60
N LYS A 54 30.43 -44.39 -4.06
CA LYS A 54 31.59 -45.03 -4.70
C LYS A 54 31.15 -46.13 -5.64
N ASN A 55 31.44 -45.97 -6.92
CA ASN A 55 31.10 -46.92 -7.97
C ASN A 55 32.24 -47.90 -8.28
N LYS A 56 33.47 -47.74 -7.75
CA LYS A 56 34.57 -48.71 -7.95
C LYS A 56 34.71 -49.70 -6.76
N PRO A 57 34.70 -51.03 -7.00
CA PRO A 57 34.34 -51.73 -8.25
C PRO A 57 32.83 -51.57 -8.56
N VAL A 58 32.43 -51.72 -9.83
CA VAL A 58 31.05 -51.43 -10.31
C VAL A 58 30.02 -51.99 -9.35
N ASN A 59 29.23 -51.08 -8.79
CA ASN A 59 28.19 -51.42 -7.83
C ASN A 59 26.83 -51.03 -8.43
N PRO A 60 26.03 -52.01 -8.90
CA PRO A 60 24.71 -51.75 -9.46
C PRO A 60 23.78 -50.96 -8.52
N ALA A 61 23.96 -51.06 -7.19
CA ALA A 61 23.18 -50.29 -6.23
C ALA A 61 23.49 -48.78 -6.29
N VAL A 62 24.66 -48.39 -6.77
CA VAL A 62 25.04 -46.97 -6.90
C VAL A 62 24.28 -46.32 -8.05
N PHE A 63 24.03 -47.04 -9.14
CA PHE A 63 23.19 -46.53 -10.22
C PHE A 63 21.76 -46.26 -9.74
N GLU A 64 21.19 -47.13 -8.91
CA GLU A 64 19.86 -46.91 -8.31
C GLU A 64 19.83 -45.66 -7.41
N GLU A 65 20.92 -45.36 -6.70
CA GLU A 65 21.03 -44.12 -5.93
C GLU A 65 21.17 -42.88 -6.83
N TYR A 66 21.90 -42.98 -7.95
CA TYR A 66 22.00 -41.90 -8.95
C TYR A 66 20.61 -41.58 -9.53
N LYS A 67 19.87 -42.62 -9.94
CA LYS A 67 18.50 -42.52 -10.43
C LYS A 67 17.57 -41.80 -9.46
N LYS A 68 17.60 -42.17 -8.17
CA LYS A 68 16.80 -41.51 -7.12
C LYS A 68 17.07 -40.02 -6.98
N GLU A 69 18.28 -39.56 -7.28
CA GLU A 69 18.63 -38.14 -7.20
C GLU A 69 18.18 -37.39 -8.45
N ILE A 70 18.36 -37.98 -9.64
CA ILE A 70 17.83 -37.44 -10.89
C ILE A 70 16.29 -37.34 -10.86
N ASP A 71 15.59 -38.36 -10.37
CA ASP A 71 14.11 -38.35 -10.24
C ASP A 71 13.60 -37.25 -9.28
N LYS A 72 14.47 -36.72 -8.41
CA LYS A 72 14.17 -35.56 -7.54
C LYS A 72 14.59 -34.22 -8.17
N ASN A 73 14.87 -34.22 -9.48
CA ASN A 73 15.40 -33.08 -10.23
C ASN A 73 16.71 -32.52 -9.65
N ARG A 74 17.58 -33.39 -9.10
CA ARG A 74 18.87 -32.98 -8.55
C ARG A 74 20.00 -33.45 -9.48
N PRO A 75 20.73 -32.52 -10.12
CA PRO A 75 21.94 -32.86 -10.85
C PRO A 75 22.98 -33.51 -9.92
N ALA A 76 23.76 -34.42 -10.47
CA ALA A 76 24.81 -35.13 -9.73
C ALA A 76 26.17 -34.96 -10.42
N ILE A 77 27.23 -34.76 -9.66
CA ILE A 77 28.58 -34.68 -10.23
C ILE A 77 29.09 -36.10 -10.43
N ILE A 78 29.42 -36.49 -11.65
CA ILE A 78 30.00 -37.78 -11.98
C ILE A 78 31.47 -37.59 -12.25
N THR A 79 32.33 -38.32 -11.53
CA THR A 79 33.78 -38.30 -11.78
C THR A 79 34.23 -39.54 -12.52
N THR A 80 35.09 -39.33 -13.51
CA THR A 80 35.75 -40.36 -14.29
C THR A 80 37.27 -40.23 -14.17
N GLN A 81 37.96 -41.36 -14.21
CA GLN A 81 39.42 -41.48 -14.22
C GLN A 81 39.78 -42.46 -15.30
N THR A 82 40.73 -42.07 -16.16
CA THR A 82 41.18 -42.89 -17.30
C THR A 82 40.08 -43.28 -18.29
N HIS A 83 38.91 -42.62 -18.27
CA HIS A 83 37.82 -42.91 -19.21
C HIS A 83 38.29 -42.66 -20.66
N PRO A 84 37.97 -43.52 -21.64
CA PRO A 84 38.51 -43.42 -23.00
C PRO A 84 38.27 -42.07 -23.69
N ILE A 85 37.14 -41.43 -23.38
CA ILE A 85 36.72 -40.14 -23.93
C ILE A 85 37.02 -39.01 -22.94
N TYR A 86 36.37 -39.02 -21.78
CA TYR A 86 36.48 -37.97 -20.76
C TYR A 86 37.82 -37.93 -20.00
N LYS A 87 38.63 -38.99 -20.01
CA LYS A 87 39.89 -39.09 -19.24
C LYS A 87 39.65 -38.88 -17.74
N ASN A 88 40.32 -37.89 -17.14
CA ASN A 88 40.13 -37.51 -15.74
C ASN A 88 39.23 -36.27 -15.72
N HIS A 89 37.94 -36.45 -15.41
CA HIS A 89 36.95 -35.39 -15.59
C HIS A 89 35.82 -35.48 -14.56
N ALA A 90 35.23 -34.33 -14.23
CA ALA A 90 33.98 -34.24 -13.47
C ALA A 90 32.89 -33.63 -14.37
N VAL A 91 31.86 -34.40 -14.70
CA VAL A 91 30.74 -33.98 -15.56
C VAL A 91 29.43 -33.94 -14.76
N THR A 92 28.46 -33.15 -15.20
CA THR A 92 27.18 -33.01 -14.50
C THR A 92 26.15 -33.99 -15.06
N GLY A 93 25.83 -35.03 -14.30
CA GLY A 93 24.73 -35.94 -14.59
C GLY A 93 23.37 -35.26 -14.43
N VAL A 94 22.57 -35.28 -15.50
CA VAL A 94 21.27 -34.61 -15.61
C VAL A 94 20.13 -35.57 -15.96
N GLY A 95 20.45 -36.80 -16.37
CA GLY A 95 19.46 -37.81 -16.76
C GLY A 95 20.02 -39.23 -16.66
N TYR A 96 19.20 -40.22 -17.01
CA TYR A 96 19.61 -41.62 -17.14
C TYR A 96 18.80 -42.35 -18.21
N GLU A 97 19.34 -43.46 -18.69
CA GLU A 97 18.66 -44.42 -19.57
C GLU A 97 18.92 -45.85 -19.10
N GLU A 98 17.89 -46.70 -19.14
CA GLU A 98 17.98 -48.13 -18.84
C GLU A 98 17.29 -48.97 -19.91
N ILE A 99 18.01 -49.94 -20.47
CA ILE A 99 17.50 -50.87 -21.49
C ILE A 99 17.79 -52.29 -21.03
N PHE A 100 16.76 -53.12 -20.90
CA PHE A 100 16.92 -54.55 -20.64
C PHE A 100 17.13 -55.30 -21.95
N ASP A 101 18.27 -55.96 -22.11
CA ASP A 101 18.48 -56.88 -23.22
C ASP A 101 17.92 -58.27 -22.85
N PRO A 102 16.83 -58.74 -23.49
CA PRO A 102 16.24 -60.04 -23.18
C PRO A 102 17.08 -61.23 -23.69
N ALA A 103 17.99 -61.02 -24.64
CA ALA A 103 18.88 -62.06 -25.16
C ALA A 103 20.02 -62.34 -24.18
N GLU A 104 20.60 -61.31 -23.58
CA GLU A 104 21.68 -61.44 -22.59
C GLU A 104 21.16 -61.53 -21.15
N ARG A 105 19.90 -61.13 -20.92
CA ARG A 105 19.24 -61.03 -19.61
C ARG A 105 19.97 -60.05 -18.68
N VAL A 106 20.50 -58.96 -19.23
CA VAL A 106 21.27 -57.93 -18.53
C VAL A 106 20.65 -56.55 -18.79
N TRP A 107 20.74 -55.66 -17.79
CA TRP A 107 20.38 -54.24 -17.95
C TRP A 107 21.60 -53.44 -18.43
N HIS A 108 21.45 -52.74 -19.56
CA HIS A 108 22.35 -51.69 -20.00
C HIS A 108 21.90 -50.36 -19.41
N ARG A 109 22.84 -49.62 -18.85
CA ARG A 109 22.56 -48.41 -18.07
C ARG A 109 23.51 -47.31 -18.50
N SER A 110 22.99 -46.10 -18.66
CA SER A 110 23.78 -44.92 -19.00
C SER A 110 23.31 -43.75 -18.16
N ALA A 111 24.26 -42.94 -17.69
CA ALA A 111 23.97 -41.58 -17.23
C ALA A 111 23.94 -40.65 -18.44
N ILE A 112 22.97 -39.74 -18.49
CA ILE A 112 22.98 -38.62 -19.42
C ILE A 112 23.70 -37.49 -18.70
N VAL A 113 24.81 -37.03 -19.28
CA VAL A 113 25.69 -36.03 -18.69
C VAL A 113 25.73 -34.78 -19.57
N HIS A 114 25.77 -33.64 -18.90
CA HIS A 114 26.04 -32.33 -19.46
C HIS A 114 27.49 -31.97 -19.17
N ASP A 115 28.22 -31.60 -20.21
CA ASP A 115 29.61 -31.15 -20.12
C ASP A 115 29.65 -29.62 -20.33
N GLU A 116 30.38 -28.90 -19.49
CA GLU A 116 30.33 -27.43 -19.39
C GLU A 116 31.15 -26.72 -20.49
N TRP A 117 31.67 -27.47 -21.48
CA TRP A 117 32.43 -26.91 -22.59
C TRP A 117 31.54 -26.49 -23.76
N VAL A 118 31.79 -25.29 -24.28
CA VAL A 118 31.12 -24.74 -25.48
C VAL A 118 31.30 -25.64 -26.73
N SER A 119 32.33 -26.50 -26.73
CA SER A 119 32.66 -27.42 -27.82
C SER A 119 32.05 -28.83 -27.68
N THR A 120 31.43 -29.17 -26.56
CA THR A 120 30.81 -30.49 -26.34
C THR A 120 29.29 -30.40 -26.56
N PRO A 121 28.68 -31.35 -27.30
CA PRO A 121 27.22 -31.40 -27.42
C PRO A 121 26.53 -31.41 -26.05
N GLN A 122 25.37 -30.77 -25.98
CA GLN A 122 24.68 -30.41 -24.74
C GLN A 122 24.40 -31.63 -23.82
N ASP A 123 24.06 -32.79 -24.38
CA ASP A 123 23.83 -34.04 -23.62
C ASP A 123 24.60 -35.22 -24.24
N HIS A 124 25.25 -36.04 -23.41
CA HIS A 124 25.95 -37.27 -23.81
C HIS A 124 25.60 -38.47 -22.95
N TYR A 125 25.67 -39.66 -23.56
CA TYR A 125 25.44 -40.93 -22.87
C TYR A 125 26.76 -41.48 -22.33
N LEU A 126 26.92 -41.43 -21.02
CA LEU A 126 28.00 -42.07 -20.29
C LEU A 126 27.51 -43.45 -19.82
N VAL A 127 27.92 -44.50 -20.55
CA VAL A 127 27.60 -45.88 -20.17
C VAL A 127 28.11 -46.13 -18.75
N TRP A 128 27.29 -46.76 -17.92
CA TRP A 128 27.59 -47.01 -16.52
C TRP A 128 28.58 -48.17 -16.35
N THR A 129 29.86 -47.88 -16.60
CA THR A 129 30.97 -48.85 -16.62
C THR A 129 31.86 -48.70 -15.38
N PRO A 130 32.89 -49.56 -15.21
CA PRO A 130 33.93 -49.36 -14.20
C PRO A 130 34.73 -48.06 -14.36
N ASP A 131 34.61 -47.36 -15.48
CA ASP A 131 35.35 -46.12 -15.75
C ASP A 131 34.73 -44.90 -15.04
N ILE A 132 33.50 -45.04 -14.51
CA ILE A 132 32.91 -44.09 -13.56
C ILE A 132 33.43 -44.42 -12.16
N ASP A 133 34.15 -43.50 -11.53
CA ASP A 133 34.68 -43.68 -10.18
C ASP A 133 33.60 -43.55 -9.12
N ASN A 134 32.97 -42.38 -9.09
CA ASN A 134 32.05 -41.93 -8.07
C ASN A 134 30.97 -41.05 -8.72
N PHE A 135 29.80 -40.97 -8.08
CA PHE A 135 28.95 -39.79 -8.24
C PHE A 135 28.74 -39.12 -6.89
N TYR A 136 28.59 -37.80 -6.92
CA TYR A 136 28.33 -36.96 -5.77
C TYR A 136 26.93 -36.36 -5.94
N ALA A 137 26.01 -36.75 -5.05
CA ALA A 137 24.70 -36.11 -4.99
C ALA A 137 24.86 -34.72 -4.37
N VAL A 138 24.44 -33.70 -5.12
CA VAL A 138 24.30 -32.34 -4.63
C VAL A 138 22.91 -32.23 -4.00
N ILE A 139 22.85 -32.24 -2.68
CA ILE A 139 21.59 -32.23 -1.93
C ILE A 139 21.42 -30.84 -1.33
N PRO A 140 20.55 -29.98 -1.90
CA PRO A 140 20.16 -28.71 -1.28
C PRO A 140 19.80 -28.97 0.18
N GLY A 141 20.25 -28.08 1.06
CA GLY A 141 20.39 -28.39 2.47
C GLY A 141 19.08 -28.84 3.13
N ALA A 142 19.26 -29.61 4.21
CA ALA A 142 18.15 -29.97 5.08
C ALA A 142 17.47 -28.72 5.69
N ASP A 143 18.16 -27.57 5.70
CA ASP A 143 17.71 -26.27 6.17
C ASP A 143 16.50 -25.73 5.39
N ILE A 144 16.44 -25.87 4.06
CA ILE A 144 15.24 -25.50 3.27
C ILE A 144 13.99 -26.22 3.82
N SER A 145 14.18 -27.46 4.31
CA SER A 145 13.11 -28.25 4.93
C SER A 145 13.01 -28.13 6.45
N SER A 146 13.97 -27.48 7.11
CA SER A 146 14.03 -27.37 8.56
C SER A 146 13.13 -26.23 9.05
N SER A 147 12.47 -26.43 10.18
CA SER A 147 11.69 -25.39 10.88
C SER A 147 12.53 -24.21 11.38
N ASN A 148 13.85 -24.22 11.17
CA ASN A 148 14.79 -23.20 11.62
C ASN A 148 15.33 -22.31 10.50
N ASN A 149 14.94 -22.52 9.25
CA ASN A 149 15.28 -21.61 8.15
C ASN A 149 14.38 -20.36 8.25
N VAL A 150 14.99 -19.25 8.64
CA VAL A 150 14.31 -17.97 8.86
C VAL A 150 14.98 -16.93 7.98
N TYR A 151 14.21 -16.35 7.06
CA TYR A 151 14.65 -15.23 6.25
C TYR A 151 14.97 -14.02 7.15
N LYS A 152 16.03 -13.28 6.84
CA LYS A 152 16.43 -12.09 7.61
C LYS A 152 16.78 -10.94 6.69
N GLU A 153 16.28 -9.76 7.02
CA GLU A 153 16.58 -8.52 6.31
C GLU A 153 16.71 -7.35 7.30
N LYS A 154 17.52 -6.35 6.93
CA LYS A 154 17.61 -5.07 7.64
C LYS A 154 17.12 -3.96 6.72
N THR A 155 16.06 -3.26 7.10
CA THR A 155 15.45 -2.20 6.30
C THR A 155 14.59 -1.31 7.19
N SER A 156 14.59 0.01 6.99
CA SER A 156 13.80 0.95 7.82
C SER A 156 12.29 0.85 7.60
N GLN A 157 11.85 0.39 6.42
CA GLN A 157 10.45 0.15 6.10
C GLN A 157 10.34 -1.21 5.40
N VAL A 158 9.30 -1.96 5.74
CA VAL A 158 9.14 -3.35 5.31
C VAL A 158 7.93 -3.45 4.38
N HIS A 159 8.13 -3.93 3.15
CA HIS A 159 7.05 -4.16 2.19
C HIS A 159 7.36 -5.38 1.31
N TYR A 160 6.41 -6.30 1.16
CA TYR A 160 6.44 -7.35 0.16
C TYR A 160 5.08 -8.03 0.02
N ASN A 161 4.87 -8.59 -1.16
CA ASN A 161 3.77 -9.46 -1.54
C ASN A 161 4.40 -10.55 -2.39
N TRP A 162 4.64 -11.71 -1.79
CA TRP A 162 5.29 -12.82 -2.45
C TRP A 162 4.34 -13.76 -3.17
N GLY A 163 3.07 -13.39 -3.37
CA GLY A 163 2.10 -14.17 -4.14
C GLY A 163 2.15 -15.64 -3.72
N LEU A 164 2.19 -16.56 -4.70
CA LEU A 164 2.30 -18.01 -4.44
C LEU A 164 3.75 -18.49 -4.16
N GLY A 165 4.66 -17.57 -3.88
CA GLY A 165 6.08 -17.81 -3.68
C GLY A 165 6.56 -17.26 -2.35
N ALA A 166 7.88 -17.19 -2.21
CA ALA A 166 8.54 -16.78 -0.98
C ALA A 166 9.84 -16.03 -1.28
N PRO A 167 10.47 -15.41 -0.26
CA PRO A 167 11.82 -14.89 -0.38
C PRO A 167 12.81 -15.96 -0.87
N GLU A 168 13.84 -15.53 -1.58
CA GLU A 168 14.89 -16.43 -2.09
C GLU A 168 15.47 -17.33 -0.98
N GLY A 169 15.51 -18.64 -1.24
CA GLY A 169 16.00 -19.65 -0.29
C GLY A 169 14.97 -20.12 0.75
N GLN A 170 13.70 -19.70 0.64
CA GLN A 170 12.59 -20.20 1.45
C GLN A 170 11.66 -21.13 0.65
N LYS A 171 10.90 -21.97 1.36
CA LYS A 171 9.75 -22.67 0.78
C LYS A 171 8.64 -21.68 0.45
N ASN A 172 7.80 -22.01 -0.54
CA ASN A 172 6.64 -21.18 -0.89
C ASN A 172 5.66 -21.03 0.28
N ASP A 173 5.46 -22.10 1.06
CA ASP A 173 4.60 -22.11 2.24
C ASP A 173 5.40 -22.51 3.50
N GLU A 174 4.85 -22.22 4.68
CA GLU A 174 5.37 -22.58 6.01
C GLU A 174 6.77 -22.00 6.31
N PHE A 175 7.04 -20.75 5.90
CA PHE A 175 8.33 -20.09 6.15
C PHE A 175 8.21 -18.95 7.18
N SER A 176 9.33 -18.61 7.82
CA SER A 176 9.42 -17.50 8.77
C SER A 176 10.40 -16.44 8.28
N ALA A 177 10.15 -15.19 8.65
CA ALA A 177 11.02 -14.07 8.32
C ALA A 177 11.16 -13.09 9.49
N LYS A 178 12.32 -12.43 9.59
CA LYS A 178 12.64 -11.44 10.62
C LYS A 178 13.26 -10.19 9.99
N PHE A 179 12.73 -9.03 10.34
CA PHE A 179 13.17 -7.75 9.82
C PHE A 179 13.69 -6.87 10.94
N ASP A 180 14.94 -6.44 10.81
CA ASP A 180 15.53 -5.38 11.63
C ASP A 180 15.14 -4.04 11.01
N GLN A 181 14.09 -3.43 11.56
CA GLN A 181 13.60 -2.09 11.22
C GLN A 181 14.18 -0.98 12.08
N SER A 182 15.19 -1.30 12.89
CA SER A 182 15.80 -0.34 13.80
C SER A 182 16.37 0.86 13.05
N GLN A 183 16.02 2.05 13.51
CA GLN A 183 16.36 3.30 12.85
C GLN A 183 16.38 4.46 13.85
N HIS A 184 17.03 5.56 13.43
CA HIS A 184 16.91 6.84 14.10
C HIS A 184 15.53 7.43 13.88
N LEU A 185 14.82 7.80 14.95
CA LEU A 185 13.58 8.57 14.88
C LEU A 185 13.77 9.90 15.59
N GLU A 186 13.20 10.95 15.02
CA GLU A 186 13.17 12.27 15.64
C GLU A 186 12.14 12.30 16.78
N ALA A 187 12.23 13.31 17.65
CA ALA A 187 11.24 13.48 18.69
C ALA A 187 9.87 13.82 18.09
N GLY A 188 8.83 13.09 18.43
CA GLY A 188 7.51 13.31 17.84
C GLY A 188 6.47 12.24 18.15
N ASP A 189 5.30 12.39 17.53
CA ASP A 189 4.24 11.39 17.58
C ASP A 189 4.29 10.52 16.31
N TYR A 190 4.25 9.21 16.51
CA TYR A 190 4.27 8.22 15.44
C TYR A 190 3.13 7.22 15.60
N PHE A 191 2.76 6.58 14.50
CA PHE A 191 2.00 5.34 14.54
C PHE A 191 2.74 4.27 13.73
N MET A 192 2.55 3.03 14.12
CA MET A 192 2.99 1.87 13.36
C MET A 192 1.77 1.19 12.73
N GLN A 193 1.89 0.75 11.48
CA GLN A 193 0.85 0.01 10.77
C GLN A 193 1.45 -1.24 10.13
N THR A 194 0.76 -2.37 10.27
CA THR A 194 1.11 -3.62 9.58
C THR A 194 -0.05 -4.15 8.78
N LEU A 195 0.23 -4.85 7.69
CA LEU A 195 -0.69 -5.74 6.98
C LEU A 195 0.08 -7.01 6.64
N ALA A 196 -0.34 -8.16 7.14
CA ALA A 196 0.35 -9.42 6.93
C ALA A 196 -0.61 -10.52 6.53
N ASP A 197 -0.11 -11.45 5.75
CA ASP A 197 -0.76 -12.68 5.34
C ASP A 197 0.34 -13.77 5.40
N ASP A 198 0.52 -14.49 6.51
CA ASP A 198 -0.41 -14.68 7.63
C ASP A 198 -0.12 -13.85 8.90
N TYR A 199 0.91 -14.22 9.66
CA TYR A 199 1.11 -13.75 11.03
C TYR A 199 2.20 -12.71 11.13
N VAL A 200 1.96 -11.65 11.90
CA VAL A 200 2.95 -10.62 12.18
C VAL A 200 3.04 -10.29 13.65
N LYS A 201 4.24 -10.01 14.12
CA LYS A 201 4.49 -9.46 15.44
C LYS A 201 5.56 -8.38 15.35
N VAL A 202 5.34 -7.27 16.05
CA VAL A 202 6.31 -6.17 16.11
C VAL A 202 6.69 -5.86 17.54
N ASN A 203 8.00 -5.84 17.80
CA ASN A 203 8.54 -5.29 19.04
C ASN A 203 9.20 -3.93 18.75
N PHE A 204 8.91 -2.95 19.59
CA PHE A 204 9.51 -1.62 19.58
C PHE A 204 10.14 -1.37 20.95
N ASP A 205 11.45 -1.12 21.00
CA ASP A 205 12.25 -1.01 22.23
C ASP A 205 11.93 -2.12 23.25
N ASP A 206 12.00 -3.36 22.76
CA ASP A 206 11.73 -4.60 23.50
C ASP A 206 10.30 -4.76 24.05
N LYS A 207 9.36 -3.89 23.64
CA LYS A 207 7.94 -4.01 23.95
C LYS A 207 7.18 -4.51 22.73
N ASN A 208 6.38 -5.56 22.90
CA ASN A 208 5.43 -6.00 21.87
C ASN A 208 4.33 -4.94 21.72
N ILE A 209 4.29 -4.26 20.57
CA ILE A 209 3.30 -3.22 20.26
C ILE A 209 2.22 -3.70 19.30
N ILE A 210 2.51 -4.73 18.49
CA ILE A 210 1.55 -5.37 17.59
C ILE A 210 1.72 -6.88 17.72
N ASP A 211 0.65 -7.56 18.12
CA ASP A 211 0.59 -9.02 18.20
C ASP A 211 -0.52 -9.56 17.29
N GLY A 212 -0.11 -10.11 16.15
CA GLY A 212 -0.95 -10.76 15.14
C GLY A 212 -0.65 -12.24 14.97
N TRP A 213 -0.13 -12.92 16.00
CA TRP A 213 0.26 -14.33 15.91
C TRP A 213 -0.93 -15.30 16.07
N ASN A 214 -1.97 -15.11 15.25
CA ASN A 214 -3.22 -15.89 15.28
C ASN A 214 -4.03 -15.74 13.98
N ASN A 215 -4.94 -16.69 13.73
CA ASN A 215 -5.77 -16.76 12.53
C ASN A 215 -6.67 -15.53 12.31
N ASP A 216 -7.14 -14.88 13.37
CA ASP A 216 -8.02 -13.71 13.25
C ASP A 216 -7.28 -12.47 12.72
N SER A 217 -5.96 -12.54 12.64
CA SER A 217 -5.08 -11.45 12.20
C SER A 217 -4.70 -11.51 10.72
N ILE A 218 -4.98 -12.65 10.06
CA ILE A 218 -4.62 -12.90 8.66
C ILE A 218 -5.31 -11.87 7.75
N GLY A 219 -4.50 -11.18 6.94
CA GLY A 219 -4.95 -10.14 6.01
C GLY A 219 -5.52 -8.89 6.69
N GLN A 220 -5.40 -8.75 8.02
CA GLN A 220 -5.92 -7.60 8.75
C GLN A 220 -4.87 -6.52 8.92
N ILE A 221 -5.29 -5.26 8.79
CA ILE A 221 -4.45 -4.13 9.18
C ILE A 221 -4.43 -4.02 10.70
N LYS A 222 -3.22 -4.00 11.29
CA LYS A 222 -3.02 -3.70 12.70
C LYS A 222 -2.25 -2.40 12.87
N ARG A 223 -2.48 -1.74 14.00
CA ARG A 223 -1.89 -0.43 14.30
C ARG A 223 -1.51 -0.33 15.78
N ALA A 224 -0.46 0.45 16.03
CA ALA A 224 -0.06 0.86 17.37
C ALA A 224 0.32 2.35 17.36
N LEU A 225 -0.01 3.08 18.42
CA LEU A 225 0.42 4.46 18.60
C LEU A 225 1.74 4.50 19.38
N LEU A 226 2.61 5.43 18.99
CA LEU A 226 3.89 5.73 19.61
C LEU A 226 3.95 7.24 19.90
N PRO A 227 3.14 7.75 20.86
CA PRO A 227 3.06 9.18 21.13
C PRO A 227 4.29 9.68 21.89
N LYS A 228 4.68 10.93 21.65
CA LYS A 228 5.73 11.66 22.38
C LYS A 228 7.05 10.88 22.49
N LEU A 229 7.44 10.23 21.39
CA LEU A 229 8.72 9.54 21.29
C LEU A 229 9.87 10.54 21.46
N ALA A 230 10.91 10.14 22.20
CA ALA A 230 12.13 10.90 22.29
C ALA A 230 12.98 10.68 21.02
N ALA A 231 13.79 11.66 20.63
CA ALA A 231 14.72 11.47 19.53
C ALA A 231 15.79 10.43 19.90
N GLY A 232 16.15 9.54 18.98
CA GLY A 232 17.19 8.55 19.21
C GLY A 232 17.13 7.34 18.29
N GLU A 233 18.07 6.41 18.49
CA GLU A 233 18.01 5.08 17.88
C GLU A 233 16.94 4.25 18.60
N HIS A 234 15.99 3.74 17.84
CA HIS A 234 14.95 2.84 18.34
C HIS A 234 15.11 1.45 17.74
N LYS A 235 14.96 0.43 18.58
CA LYS A 235 15.03 -0.96 18.17
C LYS A 235 13.66 -1.42 17.70
N ILE A 236 13.56 -1.84 16.46
CA ILE A 236 12.28 -2.26 15.86
C ILE A 236 12.49 -3.62 15.19
N ASP A 237 11.90 -4.67 15.78
CA ASP A 237 11.97 -6.04 15.28
C ASP A 237 10.59 -6.46 14.77
N THR A 238 10.49 -6.80 13.48
CA THR A 238 9.26 -7.33 12.87
C THR A 238 9.45 -8.80 12.51
N ASP A 239 8.68 -9.66 13.17
CA ASP A 239 8.61 -11.09 12.91
C ASP A 239 7.40 -11.40 12.02
N PHE A 240 7.60 -12.25 11.03
CA PHE A 240 6.57 -12.74 10.11
C PHE A 240 6.60 -14.26 10.03
N HIS A 241 5.42 -14.86 9.90
CA HIS A 241 5.28 -16.26 9.54
C HIS A 241 4.17 -16.44 8.52
N GLU A 242 4.53 -17.07 7.41
CA GLU A 242 3.61 -17.56 6.40
C GLU A 242 3.28 -19.02 6.72
N LEU A 243 2.00 -19.37 6.64
CA LEU A 243 1.51 -20.74 6.78
C LEU A 243 1.20 -21.37 5.43
N THR A 244 0.26 -20.76 4.69
CA THR A 244 -0.16 -21.22 3.36
C THR A 244 -0.78 -20.07 2.56
N GLY A 245 -0.60 -20.07 1.24
CA GLY A 245 -1.42 -19.25 0.33
C GLY A 245 -0.64 -18.12 -0.33
N ASN A 246 -1.13 -16.88 -0.19
CA ASN A 246 -0.51 -15.72 -0.83
C ASN A 246 0.35 -14.99 0.20
N ALA A 247 1.67 -15.05 0.08
CA ALA A 247 2.55 -14.57 1.13
C ALA A 247 2.69 -13.04 1.15
N GLY A 248 2.74 -12.39 2.31
CA GLY A 248 3.08 -10.97 2.36
C GLY A 248 3.24 -10.37 3.74
N ILE A 249 3.99 -9.27 3.84
CA ILE A 249 3.75 -8.25 4.86
C ILE A 249 4.07 -6.85 4.35
N PHE A 250 3.46 -5.89 5.01
CA PHE A 250 3.78 -4.47 5.01
C PHE A 250 3.89 -4.09 6.48
N SER A 251 4.94 -3.36 6.87
CA SER A 251 5.18 -2.94 8.25
C SER A 251 5.91 -1.62 8.25
N ASP A 252 5.21 -0.57 8.69
CA ASP A 252 5.65 0.80 8.54
C ASP A 252 5.52 1.61 9.82
N VAL A 253 6.60 2.33 10.17
CA VAL A 253 6.59 3.37 11.21
C VAL A 253 6.46 4.74 10.56
N VAL A 254 5.45 5.51 10.97
CA VAL A 254 4.99 6.69 10.24
C VAL A 254 4.77 7.85 11.22
N PRO A 255 5.38 9.03 11.00
CA PRO A 255 5.09 10.21 11.80
C PRO A 255 3.62 10.62 11.65
N PHE A 256 3.04 11.23 12.68
CA PHE A 256 1.73 11.87 12.54
C PHE A 256 1.76 12.90 11.40
N ASP A 257 0.59 13.15 10.80
CA ASP A 257 0.40 13.95 9.59
C ASP A 257 1.01 13.42 8.28
N HIS A 258 1.93 12.46 8.34
CA HIS A 258 2.41 11.74 7.15
C HIS A 258 1.42 10.66 6.73
N TRP A 259 1.40 10.39 5.43
CA TRP A 259 0.46 9.47 4.82
C TRP A 259 1.16 8.19 4.40
N LEU A 260 0.71 7.05 4.93
CA LEU A 260 1.10 5.73 4.46
C LEU A 260 0.17 5.28 3.33
N ALA A 261 0.72 5.11 2.13
CA ALA A 261 -0.01 4.64 0.97
C ALA A 261 0.24 3.14 0.75
N TYR A 262 -0.82 2.34 0.65
CA TYR A 262 -0.79 0.96 0.15
C TYR A 262 -1.48 0.91 -1.21
N TYR A 263 -0.79 0.42 -2.24
CA TYR A 263 -1.28 0.38 -3.62
C TYR A 263 -1.68 -1.02 -4.04
N TYR A 264 -2.84 -1.15 -4.66
CA TYR A 264 -3.45 -2.41 -5.07
C TYR A 264 -3.57 -2.44 -6.60
N PRO A 265 -3.16 -3.52 -7.28
CA PRO A 265 -3.20 -3.63 -8.74
C PRO A 265 -4.61 -4.00 -9.25
N ASN A 266 -5.63 -3.44 -8.61
CA ASN A 266 -7.04 -3.66 -8.89
C ASN A 266 -7.86 -2.48 -8.37
N LYS A 267 -9.13 -2.38 -8.79
CA LYS A 267 -10.03 -1.26 -8.48
C LYS A 267 -10.77 -1.36 -7.14
N ASN A 268 -10.54 -2.41 -6.37
CA ASN A 268 -11.43 -2.77 -5.25
C ASN A 268 -10.71 -2.93 -3.91
N LEU A 269 -9.44 -2.55 -3.81
CA LEU A 269 -8.60 -2.75 -2.61
C LEU A 269 -8.57 -4.22 -2.16
N GLN A 270 -8.60 -5.16 -3.12
CA GLN A 270 -8.63 -6.60 -2.85
C GLN A 270 -7.22 -7.19 -2.76
N GLY A 271 -7.07 -8.19 -1.90
CA GLY A 271 -5.81 -8.92 -1.70
C GLY A 271 -4.74 -8.09 -0.99
N LEU A 272 -3.49 -8.48 -1.18
CA LEU A 272 -2.33 -7.74 -0.69
C LEU A 272 -1.99 -6.56 -1.61
N PRO A 273 -1.48 -5.44 -1.07
CA PRO A 273 -0.88 -4.39 -1.88
C PRO A 273 0.30 -4.95 -2.69
N VAL A 274 0.65 -4.29 -3.79
CA VAL A 274 1.87 -4.58 -4.57
C VAL A 274 3.03 -3.67 -4.21
N ASP A 275 2.73 -2.51 -3.65
CA ASP A 275 3.74 -1.56 -3.19
C ASP A 275 3.17 -0.62 -2.14
N ALA A 276 4.05 0.10 -1.47
CA ALA A 276 3.70 1.09 -0.49
C ALA A 276 4.76 2.19 -0.37
N LYS A 277 4.37 3.33 0.18
CA LYS A 277 5.31 4.42 0.54
C LYS A 277 4.73 5.34 1.60
N VAL A 278 5.61 6.05 2.28
CA VAL A 278 5.27 7.16 3.17
C VAL A 278 5.39 8.49 2.41
N ILE A 279 4.34 9.31 2.48
CA ILE A 279 4.21 10.60 1.79
C ILE A 279 4.16 11.70 2.85
N ALA A 280 5.02 12.70 2.72
CA ALA A 280 5.03 13.85 3.61
C ALA A 280 3.79 14.74 3.40
N PRO A 281 3.26 15.37 4.46
CA PRO A 281 2.14 16.31 4.34
C PRO A 281 2.54 17.53 3.50
N PHE A 282 1.60 18.02 2.69
CA PHE A 282 1.86 19.16 1.81
C PHE A 282 1.09 20.42 2.24
N GLY A 283 1.77 21.58 2.18
CA GLY A 283 1.16 22.90 2.34
C GLY A 283 0.59 23.19 3.74
N GLN A 284 -0.14 24.31 3.86
CA GLN A 284 -0.66 24.82 5.14
C GLN A 284 -1.66 23.88 5.82
N GLN A 285 -2.41 23.09 5.05
CA GLN A 285 -3.37 22.12 5.59
C GLN A 285 -2.74 20.78 5.94
N GLN A 286 -1.43 20.61 5.73
CA GLN A 286 -0.73 19.33 5.86
C GLN A 286 -1.50 18.20 5.14
N LYS A 287 -1.92 18.51 3.90
CA LYS A 287 -2.84 17.67 3.12
C LYS A 287 -2.13 16.47 2.52
N LEU A 288 -2.90 15.43 2.18
CA LEU A 288 -2.50 14.45 1.18
C LEU A 288 -2.50 15.15 -0.18
N ALA A 289 -1.43 14.97 -0.95
CA ALA A 289 -1.35 15.38 -2.33
C ALA A 289 -0.46 14.42 -3.11
N GLU A 290 -1.05 13.72 -4.06
CA GLU A 290 -0.33 12.87 -5.00
C GLU A 290 -0.89 13.10 -6.41
N ASP A 291 0.00 13.45 -7.34
CA ASP A 291 -0.32 13.74 -8.74
C ASP A 291 0.66 12.97 -9.61
N ASN A 292 0.17 11.90 -10.23
CA ASN A 292 0.98 11.03 -11.07
C ASN A 292 0.83 11.39 -12.55
N GLY A 293 0.02 12.41 -12.90
CA GLY A 293 -0.37 12.68 -14.28
C GLY A 293 -0.99 11.44 -14.92
N GLU A 294 -0.57 11.07 -16.13
CA GLU A 294 -0.95 9.79 -16.74
C GLU A 294 -0.04 8.62 -16.31
N GLY A 295 0.69 8.74 -15.20
CA GLY A 295 1.63 7.72 -14.73
C GLY A 295 1.06 6.83 -13.62
N ALA A 296 1.92 5.96 -13.11
CA ALA A 296 1.66 5.18 -11.90
C ALA A 296 2.42 5.78 -10.70
N PRO A 297 1.93 5.60 -9.46
CA PRO A 297 2.59 6.11 -8.26
C PRO A 297 3.92 5.41 -7.94
N THR A 298 4.12 4.19 -8.42
CA THR A 298 5.38 3.42 -8.36
C THR A 298 5.52 2.50 -9.58
N LEU A 299 6.69 1.88 -9.77
CA LEU A 299 6.96 0.97 -10.88
C LEU A 299 6.20 -0.38 -10.81
N LYS A 300 5.71 -0.78 -9.63
CA LYS A 300 4.97 -2.04 -9.45
C LYS A 300 3.47 -1.89 -9.65
N VAL A 301 2.97 -0.67 -9.64
CA VAL A 301 1.55 -0.35 -9.79
C VAL A 301 1.26 -0.19 -11.29
N PRO A 302 0.17 -0.79 -11.82
CA PRO A 302 -0.20 -0.54 -13.21
C PRO A 302 -0.56 0.94 -13.42
N LYS A 303 -0.39 1.41 -14.66
CA LYS A 303 -0.71 2.79 -15.05
C LYS A 303 -2.17 3.13 -14.74
N ASP A 304 -3.07 2.25 -15.17
CA ASP A 304 -4.51 2.42 -15.02
C ASP A 304 -5.12 1.25 -14.20
N ASN A 305 -6.35 1.41 -13.72
CA ASN A 305 -7.16 0.37 -13.04
C ASN A 305 -6.56 -0.11 -11.70
N PHE A 306 -5.95 0.80 -10.95
CA PHE A 306 -5.46 0.54 -9.61
C PHE A 306 -6.29 1.23 -8.54
N SER A 307 -6.04 0.87 -7.28
CA SER A 307 -6.60 1.58 -6.14
C SER A 307 -5.54 1.74 -5.07
N ALA A 308 -5.75 2.71 -4.18
CA ALA A 308 -4.83 2.99 -3.09
C ALA A 308 -5.58 3.23 -1.78
N ARG A 309 -4.95 2.87 -0.67
CA ARG A 309 -5.38 3.23 0.68
C ARG A 309 -4.30 4.11 1.30
N TYR A 310 -4.61 5.38 1.51
CA TYR A 310 -3.78 6.32 2.25
C TYR A 310 -4.26 6.41 3.69
N THR A 311 -3.36 6.21 4.66
CA THR A 311 -3.66 6.27 6.08
C THR A 311 -2.78 7.30 6.77
N THR A 312 -3.36 8.14 7.64
CA THR A 312 -2.62 9.01 8.56
C THR A 312 -3.28 8.97 9.93
N VAL A 313 -2.50 9.32 10.95
CA VAL A 313 -3.03 9.71 12.27
C VAL A 313 -2.74 11.19 12.47
N LYS A 314 -3.72 11.92 13.02
CA LYS A 314 -3.63 13.38 13.25
C LYS A 314 -4.07 13.75 14.65
N ARG A 315 -3.51 14.84 15.18
CA ARG A 315 -4.02 15.52 16.38
C ARG A 315 -5.06 16.57 15.99
N LEU A 316 -6.34 16.27 16.21
CA LEU A 316 -7.49 17.11 15.88
C LEU A 316 -8.30 17.39 17.14
N PRO A 317 -8.21 18.61 17.71
CA PRO A 317 -9.08 19.00 18.82
C PRO A 317 -10.54 18.82 18.48
N ARG A 318 -11.36 18.43 19.48
CA ARG A 318 -12.82 18.37 19.34
C ARG A 318 -13.35 19.65 18.68
N GLY A 319 -14.17 19.50 17.66
CA GLY A 319 -14.75 20.64 16.96
C GLY A 319 -15.41 20.30 15.64
N GLU A 320 -15.90 21.35 14.97
CA GLU A 320 -16.44 21.25 13.62
C GLU A 320 -15.30 21.45 12.61
N TYR A 321 -15.24 20.57 11.61
CA TYR A 321 -14.22 20.61 10.56
C TYR A 321 -14.88 20.57 9.19
N ILE A 322 -14.24 21.23 8.22
CA ILE A 322 -14.49 20.96 6.80
C ILE A 322 -13.43 19.98 6.34
N ILE A 323 -13.89 18.87 5.79
CA ILE A 323 -13.05 17.93 5.06
C ILE A 323 -13.29 18.08 3.57
N ARG A 324 -12.22 17.94 2.79
CA ARG A 324 -12.27 18.15 1.34
C ARG A 324 -11.40 17.13 0.64
N GLY A 325 -12.05 16.27 -0.12
CA GLY A 325 -11.43 15.29 -0.98
C GLY A 325 -11.55 15.70 -2.44
N LYS A 326 -10.48 15.50 -3.21
CA LYS A 326 -10.46 15.72 -4.66
C LYS A 326 -9.79 14.53 -5.31
N ALA A 327 -10.39 13.97 -6.34
CA ALA A 327 -9.83 12.81 -7.02
C ALA A 327 -10.21 12.78 -8.48
N ASP A 328 -9.27 12.28 -9.27
CA ASP A 328 -9.44 11.73 -10.60
C ASP A 328 -8.91 10.29 -10.52
N ASP A 329 -9.73 9.25 -10.32
CA ASP A 329 -11.18 9.19 -10.44
C ASP A 329 -11.92 9.24 -9.08
N GLY A 330 -12.04 8.09 -8.42
CA GLY A 330 -12.94 7.87 -7.28
C GLY A 330 -12.29 8.08 -5.93
N LEU A 331 -13.09 8.38 -4.92
CA LEU A 331 -12.65 8.68 -3.56
C LEU A 331 -13.64 8.17 -2.50
N ARG A 332 -13.12 7.54 -1.46
CA ARG A 332 -13.81 7.39 -0.17
C ARG A 332 -12.95 7.95 0.93
N VAL A 333 -13.57 8.60 1.91
CA VAL A 333 -12.88 9.12 3.08
C VAL A 333 -13.54 8.59 4.34
N TYR A 334 -12.72 8.10 5.26
CA TYR A 334 -13.11 7.62 6.57
C TYR A 334 -12.40 8.44 7.64
N ILE A 335 -13.15 8.78 8.68
CA ILE A 335 -12.63 9.36 9.92
C ILE A 335 -13.01 8.41 11.03
N ASP A 336 -12.00 7.89 11.73
CA ASP A 336 -12.17 6.90 12.77
C ASP A 336 -13.03 5.68 12.34
N GLY A 337 -12.85 5.27 11.08
CA GLY A 337 -13.59 4.16 10.49
C GLY A 337 -15.03 4.50 10.05
N LYS A 338 -15.56 5.69 10.38
CA LYS A 338 -16.84 6.17 9.83
C LYS A 338 -16.61 6.81 8.46
N ILE A 339 -17.32 6.32 7.45
CA ILE A 339 -17.31 6.93 6.11
C ILE A 339 -17.98 8.31 6.14
N VAL A 340 -17.36 9.29 5.49
CA VAL A 340 -17.82 10.68 5.43
C VAL A 340 -17.92 11.20 4.00
N ILE A 341 -17.10 10.70 3.08
CA ILE A 341 -17.23 10.92 1.63
C ILE A 341 -17.27 9.54 0.96
N ASP A 342 -18.23 9.34 0.06
CA ASP A 342 -18.39 8.08 -0.68
C ASP A 342 -18.69 8.31 -2.15
N ARG A 343 -17.62 8.32 -2.97
CA ARG A 343 -17.69 8.42 -4.43
C ARG A 343 -16.75 7.39 -5.06
N TRP A 344 -17.11 6.11 -4.96
CA TRP A 344 -16.32 5.00 -5.50
C TRP A 344 -16.65 4.65 -6.95
N HIS A 345 -16.52 5.62 -7.86
CA HIS A 345 -16.70 5.43 -9.30
C HIS A 345 -15.91 6.47 -10.11
N GLY A 346 -15.67 6.17 -11.39
CA GLY A 346 -15.14 7.10 -12.38
C GLY A 346 -15.86 8.45 -12.37
N SER A 347 -15.09 9.54 -12.37
CA SER A 347 -15.63 10.90 -12.48
C SER A 347 -15.34 11.56 -13.82
N GLY A 348 -14.47 10.97 -14.64
CA GLY A 348 -14.07 11.54 -15.94
C GLY A 348 -13.27 12.83 -15.79
N GLY A 349 -12.54 12.98 -14.69
CA GLY A 349 -11.80 14.18 -14.34
C GLY A 349 -11.66 14.40 -12.83
N PHE A 350 -10.85 15.39 -12.48
CA PHE A 350 -10.56 15.79 -11.10
C PHE A 350 -11.75 16.50 -10.43
N VAL A 351 -12.50 15.75 -9.61
CA VAL A 351 -13.75 16.21 -8.97
C VAL A 351 -13.59 16.34 -7.45
N GLU A 352 -14.25 17.37 -6.89
CA GLU A 352 -14.23 17.71 -5.47
C GLU A 352 -15.51 17.29 -4.73
N ASP A 353 -15.32 16.68 -3.56
CA ASP A 353 -16.35 16.47 -2.54
C ASP A 353 -15.90 17.04 -1.19
N ALA A 354 -16.80 17.75 -0.53
CA ALA A 354 -16.55 18.29 0.79
C ALA A 354 -17.74 18.08 1.72
N ARG A 355 -17.43 17.95 3.01
CA ARG A 355 -18.41 17.78 4.08
C ARG A 355 -18.02 18.59 5.30
N LYS A 356 -19.02 18.99 6.06
CA LYS A 356 -18.83 19.40 7.45
C LYS A 356 -19.02 18.20 8.36
N VAL A 357 -18.07 17.97 9.25
CA VAL A 357 -18.08 16.87 10.21
C VAL A 357 -17.79 17.39 11.61
N ILE A 358 -18.23 16.65 12.62
CA ILE A 358 -17.87 16.89 14.02
C ILE A 358 -16.83 15.84 14.39
N ILE A 359 -15.70 16.31 14.92
CA ILE A 359 -14.64 15.48 15.50
C ILE A 359 -14.82 15.49 17.02
N ASP A 360 -14.82 14.30 17.62
CA ASP A 360 -15.02 14.08 19.05
C ASP A 360 -14.00 13.06 19.57
N ASP A 361 -13.42 13.28 20.74
CA ASP A 361 -12.46 12.35 21.36
C ASP A 361 -12.98 10.91 21.45
N ASN A 362 -12.05 9.95 21.34
CA ASN A 362 -12.25 8.50 21.51
C ASN A 362 -13.09 7.80 20.43
N THR A 363 -13.51 8.47 19.36
CA THR A 363 -14.23 7.82 18.25
C THR A 363 -13.37 6.78 17.52
N GLY A 364 -12.05 6.97 17.47
CA GLY A 364 -11.08 6.04 16.86
C GLY A 364 -10.47 5.00 17.80
N ALA A 365 -10.89 4.94 19.08
CA ALA A 365 -10.19 4.15 20.09
C ALA A 365 -10.07 2.66 19.71
N THR A 366 -11.11 2.05 19.15
CA THR A 366 -11.13 0.61 18.81
C THR A 366 -10.17 0.25 17.68
N ILE A 367 -9.99 1.14 16.71
CA ILE A 367 -9.15 0.91 15.52
C ILE A 367 -7.70 1.37 15.70
N LEU A 368 -7.44 2.22 16.71
CA LEU A 368 -6.11 2.67 17.12
C LEU A 368 -5.60 1.92 18.36
N GLY A 369 -5.84 0.60 18.44
CA GLY A 369 -5.27 -0.25 19.48
C GLY A 369 -5.77 0.04 20.91
N LYS A 370 -7.04 0.47 21.07
CA LYS A 370 -7.67 0.83 22.35
C LYS A 370 -7.03 2.04 23.04
N SER A 371 -6.54 2.99 22.26
CA SER A 371 -5.98 4.24 22.76
C SER A 371 -7.02 5.10 23.50
N ALA A 372 -6.59 5.76 24.58
CA ALA A 372 -7.32 6.82 25.28
C ALA A 372 -6.67 8.20 25.08
N GLU A 373 -5.76 8.31 24.10
CA GLU A 373 -5.13 9.58 23.73
C GLU A 373 -6.17 10.56 23.19
N LYS A 374 -6.16 11.78 23.76
CA LYS A 374 -7.04 12.86 23.32
C LYS A 374 -6.61 13.44 21.99
N ASP A 375 -7.59 13.93 21.26
CA ASP A 375 -7.44 14.58 19.97
C ASP A 375 -6.81 13.67 18.91
N VAL A 376 -6.66 12.35 19.12
CA VAL A 376 -6.00 11.47 18.15
C VAL A 376 -7.02 10.77 17.27
N HIS A 377 -6.93 11.00 15.96
CA HIS A 377 -7.89 10.51 14.98
C HIS A 377 -7.21 9.80 13.82
N LEU A 378 -7.78 8.67 13.40
CA LEU A 378 -7.36 7.94 12.20
C LEU A 378 -8.11 8.48 10.99
N ILE A 379 -7.36 8.88 9.97
CA ILE A 379 -7.94 9.28 8.69
C ILE A 379 -7.50 8.30 7.63
N GLU A 380 -8.47 7.74 6.91
CA GLU A 380 -8.22 6.86 5.76
C GLU A 380 -8.86 7.47 4.51
N VAL A 381 -8.05 7.61 3.46
CA VAL A 381 -8.49 8.02 2.13
C VAL A 381 -8.29 6.83 1.21
N GLN A 382 -9.37 6.30 0.67
CA GLN A 382 -9.33 5.28 -0.36
C GLN A 382 -9.51 5.96 -1.71
N TYR A 383 -8.68 5.59 -2.68
CA TYR A 383 -8.62 6.20 -4.00
C TYR A 383 -8.77 5.13 -5.07
N LEU A 384 -9.54 5.44 -6.10
CA LEU A 384 -9.78 4.62 -7.28
C LEU A 384 -9.25 5.35 -8.51
N GLU A 385 -8.46 4.66 -9.31
CA GLU A 385 -8.06 5.08 -10.65
C GLU A 385 -8.66 4.07 -11.65
N GLU A 386 -9.40 4.54 -12.65
CA GLU A 386 -9.94 3.68 -13.72
C GLU A 386 -9.24 3.89 -15.07
N GLY A 387 -8.83 5.11 -15.37
CA GLY A 387 -7.90 5.41 -16.45
C GLY A 387 -7.69 6.89 -16.71
N GLY A 388 -6.56 7.22 -17.34
CA GLY A 388 -6.24 8.58 -17.73
C GLY A 388 -5.39 9.30 -16.70
N GLY A 389 -5.93 10.36 -16.09
CA GLY A 389 -5.20 11.17 -15.13
C GLY A 389 -5.33 10.64 -13.71
N SER A 390 -4.22 10.36 -13.04
CA SER A 390 -4.17 9.93 -11.64
C SER A 390 -3.80 11.09 -10.72
N LYS A 391 -4.77 11.56 -9.94
CA LYS A 391 -4.56 12.63 -8.97
C LYS A 391 -5.49 12.52 -7.78
N VAL A 392 -4.94 12.64 -6.57
CA VAL A 392 -5.70 12.69 -5.32
C VAL A 392 -5.18 13.79 -4.39
N GLU A 393 -6.12 14.55 -3.82
CA GLU A 393 -5.84 15.46 -2.72
C GLU A 393 -6.87 15.28 -1.61
N PHE A 394 -6.40 15.34 -0.36
CA PHE A 394 -7.30 15.37 0.78
C PHE A 394 -6.78 16.30 1.86
N GLY A 395 -7.58 17.30 2.21
CA GLY A 395 -7.29 18.27 3.27
C GLY A 395 -8.44 18.38 4.26
N MET A 396 -8.12 18.87 5.45
CA MET A 396 -9.08 19.19 6.49
C MET A 396 -8.65 20.46 7.21
N GLU A 397 -9.63 21.22 7.71
CA GLU A 397 -9.38 22.42 8.50
C GLU A 397 -10.56 22.68 9.47
N PRO A 398 -10.32 23.32 10.63
CA PRO A 398 -11.40 23.77 11.49
C PRO A 398 -12.40 24.64 10.72
N TYR A 399 -13.69 24.50 10.99
CA TYR A 399 -14.74 25.23 10.26
C TYR A 399 -14.51 26.75 10.29
N ALA A 400 -14.08 27.28 11.43
CA ALA A 400 -13.78 28.71 11.59
C ALA A 400 -12.67 29.22 10.63
N ASP A 401 -11.69 28.38 10.31
CA ASP A 401 -10.58 28.72 9.41
C ASP A 401 -10.95 28.55 7.93
N ALA A 402 -11.99 27.75 7.67
CA ALA A 402 -12.47 27.45 6.33
C ALA A 402 -13.25 28.62 5.70
N VAL A 403 -13.82 29.51 6.53
CA VAL A 403 -14.63 30.66 6.12
C VAL A 403 -13.72 31.79 5.63
N PRO A 404 -13.65 32.06 4.31
CA PRO A 404 -12.70 33.02 3.78
C PRO A 404 -13.36 34.41 3.58
N PHE A 405 -12.51 35.40 3.35
CA PHE A 405 -12.87 36.60 2.59
C PHE A 405 -12.29 36.48 1.18
N PRO A 406 -12.99 36.93 0.11
CA PRO A 406 -14.38 37.39 0.06
C PRO A 406 -15.39 36.27 -0.29
N HIS A 407 -14.96 35.01 -0.36
CA HIS A 407 -15.76 33.90 -0.86
C HIS A 407 -16.71 33.33 0.20
N TRP A 408 -17.84 32.78 -0.23
CA TRP A 408 -18.78 32.09 0.65
C TRP A 408 -18.37 30.63 0.87
N THR A 409 -18.71 30.13 2.06
CA THR A 409 -18.76 28.70 2.40
C THR A 409 -20.22 28.32 2.58
N ALA A 410 -20.73 27.41 1.75
CA ALA A 410 -22.10 26.91 1.82
C ALA A 410 -22.14 25.52 2.46
N GLU A 411 -23.03 25.36 3.42
CA GLU A 411 -23.45 24.10 4.02
C GLU A 411 -24.86 23.78 3.51
N TYR A 412 -25.08 22.64 2.89
CA TYR A 412 -26.41 22.17 2.48
C TYR A 412 -26.82 20.96 3.31
N TYR A 413 -28.05 20.98 3.82
CA TYR A 413 -28.61 19.97 4.69
C TYR A 413 -29.85 19.34 4.04
N ALA A 414 -29.94 18.02 4.04
CA ALA A 414 -31.09 17.27 3.51
C ALA A 414 -32.32 17.30 4.44
N ASN A 415 -32.47 18.35 5.23
CA ASN A 415 -33.56 18.60 6.16
C ASN A 415 -33.76 20.10 6.35
N LYS A 416 -34.85 20.48 7.00
CA LYS A 416 -35.27 21.87 7.22
C LYS A 416 -34.64 22.56 8.44
N ASP A 417 -33.90 21.80 9.25
CA ASP A 417 -33.52 22.21 10.60
C ASP A 417 -32.05 22.63 10.72
N LEU A 418 -31.29 22.65 9.61
CA LEU A 418 -29.85 22.95 9.57
C LEU A 418 -29.04 22.01 10.49
N LYS A 419 -29.38 20.71 10.49
CA LYS A 419 -28.79 19.70 11.38
C LYS A 419 -28.14 18.54 10.62
N GLY A 420 -27.14 17.94 11.26
CA GLY A 420 -26.45 16.74 10.77
C GLY A 420 -25.28 17.05 9.84
N ASP A 421 -24.82 16.02 9.14
CA ASP A 421 -23.67 16.10 8.22
C ASP A 421 -24.06 16.91 6.97
N ALA A 422 -23.35 18.00 6.69
CA ALA A 422 -23.67 18.91 5.59
C ALA A 422 -22.80 18.65 4.35
N ILE A 423 -23.37 18.82 3.15
CA ILE A 423 -22.59 18.97 1.91
C ILE A 423 -21.97 20.37 1.90
N VAL A 424 -20.67 20.47 1.66
CA VAL A 424 -19.98 21.76 1.60
C VAL A 424 -19.67 22.15 0.15
N LYS A 425 -19.94 23.41 -0.22
CA LYS A 425 -19.50 24.05 -1.47
C LYS A 425 -18.84 25.39 -1.18
N GLY A 426 -17.93 25.84 -2.06
CA GLY A 426 -17.12 27.02 -1.79
C GLY A 426 -16.18 26.85 -0.59
N GLY A 427 -15.79 27.97 0.02
CA GLY A 427 -14.78 28.01 1.09
C GLY A 427 -13.34 28.14 0.57
N LYS A 428 -12.39 28.31 1.50
CA LYS A 428 -11.02 28.75 1.22
C LYS A 428 -10.29 27.93 0.15
N TRP A 429 -10.40 26.60 0.19
CA TRP A 429 -9.67 25.66 -0.67
C TRP A 429 -10.51 24.94 -1.73
N SER A 430 -11.75 25.40 -1.96
CA SER A 430 -12.61 24.80 -2.98
C SER A 430 -12.11 25.10 -4.40
N LEU A 431 -12.35 24.15 -5.31
CA LEU A 431 -12.20 24.37 -6.76
C LEU A 431 -13.25 25.34 -7.31
N ASP A 432 -14.43 25.42 -6.67
CA ASP A 432 -15.57 26.22 -7.12
C ASP A 432 -15.93 27.29 -6.07
N ARG A 433 -15.13 28.36 -6.03
CA ARG A 433 -15.33 29.47 -5.09
C ARG A 433 -16.21 30.54 -5.70
N PHE A 434 -17.16 31.04 -4.92
CA PHE A 434 -18.10 32.07 -5.35
C PHE A 434 -18.19 33.20 -4.32
N ILE A 435 -18.44 34.42 -4.80
CA ILE A 435 -18.54 35.65 -3.98
C ILE A 435 -19.97 36.19 -3.87
N ASN A 436 -20.86 35.74 -4.77
CA ASN A 436 -22.26 36.18 -4.85
C ASN A 436 -23.18 35.01 -4.51
N ILE A 437 -24.24 35.29 -3.75
CA ILE A 437 -25.37 34.37 -3.59
C ILE A 437 -26.44 34.85 -4.59
N ASP A 438 -26.56 34.13 -5.70
CA ASP A 438 -27.56 34.36 -6.75
C ASP A 438 -27.92 33.01 -7.40
N PHE A 439 -28.66 32.21 -6.64
CA PHE A 439 -29.04 30.85 -7.01
C PHE A 439 -30.51 30.77 -7.39
N ASN A 440 -30.78 30.09 -8.50
CA ASN A 440 -32.10 29.72 -8.94
C ASN A 440 -32.06 28.25 -9.35
N TRP A 441 -32.44 27.37 -8.42
CA TRP A 441 -32.49 25.93 -8.65
C TRP A 441 -33.81 25.50 -9.32
N GLY A 442 -34.81 26.38 -9.38
CA GLY A 442 -36.15 26.02 -9.86
C GLY A 442 -36.69 24.86 -9.03
N ASN A 443 -37.22 23.82 -9.67
CA ASN A 443 -37.72 22.62 -8.98
C ASN A 443 -36.62 21.56 -8.67
N ALA A 444 -35.34 21.94 -8.73
CA ALA A 444 -34.21 21.05 -8.47
C ALA A 444 -33.51 21.42 -7.15
N SER A 445 -32.47 20.67 -6.80
CA SER A 445 -31.67 20.89 -5.59
C SER A 445 -30.24 21.33 -5.90
N PRO A 446 -29.52 21.93 -4.92
CA PRO A 446 -28.13 22.34 -5.09
C PRO A 446 -27.14 21.19 -5.28
N TYR A 447 -27.53 19.96 -4.95
CA TYR A 447 -26.66 18.79 -5.03
C TYR A 447 -27.49 17.49 -5.09
N PRO A 448 -27.09 16.44 -5.84
CA PRO A 448 -27.92 15.26 -6.08
C PRO A 448 -28.43 14.52 -4.83
N SER A 449 -27.70 14.55 -3.71
CA SER A 449 -28.13 13.91 -2.46
C SER A 449 -29.01 14.81 -1.56
N ILE A 450 -29.27 16.05 -1.99
CA ILE A 450 -30.20 16.97 -1.33
C ILE A 450 -31.56 16.80 -2.02
N PRO A 451 -32.66 16.59 -1.27
CA PRO A 451 -33.99 16.51 -1.86
C PRO A 451 -34.35 17.85 -2.54
N ASN A 452 -35.22 17.81 -3.55
CA ASN A 452 -35.67 19.02 -4.25
C ASN A 452 -36.43 19.97 -3.31
N ASP A 453 -37.17 19.41 -2.35
CA ASP A 453 -37.95 20.15 -1.37
C ASP A 453 -37.52 19.76 0.06
N ASN A 454 -37.92 20.57 1.06
CA ASN A 454 -37.66 20.31 2.49
C ASN A 454 -36.17 20.23 2.85
N PHE A 455 -35.34 21.05 2.20
CA PHE A 455 -33.92 21.19 2.53
C PHE A 455 -33.63 22.56 3.15
N SER A 456 -32.42 22.72 3.70
CA SER A 456 -31.96 24.01 4.19
C SER A 456 -30.48 24.20 3.88
N ALA A 457 -30.04 25.44 3.92
CA ALA A 457 -28.65 25.80 3.67
C ALA A 457 -28.17 26.91 4.59
N ARG A 458 -26.87 26.93 4.88
CA ARG A 458 -26.22 28.04 5.57
C ARG A 458 -25.00 28.48 4.77
N PHE A 459 -24.93 29.77 4.48
CA PHE A 459 -23.82 30.41 3.80
C PHE A 459 -23.10 31.32 4.78
N THR A 460 -21.79 31.18 4.91
CA THR A 460 -20.98 32.02 5.79
C THR A 460 -19.80 32.62 5.01
N LYS A 461 -19.55 33.91 5.18
CA LYS A 461 -18.32 34.56 4.72
C LYS A 461 -17.84 35.61 5.70
N LEU A 462 -16.57 35.98 5.57
CA LEU A 462 -16.06 37.22 6.13
C LEU A 462 -16.27 38.35 5.10
N GLY A 463 -16.62 39.54 5.59
CA GLY A 463 -16.78 40.77 4.81
C GLY A 463 -16.00 41.92 5.44
N LEU A 464 -15.37 42.76 4.61
CA LEU A 464 -14.71 43.98 5.05
C LEU A 464 -15.65 45.17 4.83
N PHE A 465 -15.97 45.89 5.90
CA PHE A 465 -16.90 47.01 5.87
C PHE A 465 -16.20 48.31 6.25
N GLU A 466 -16.75 49.43 5.76
CA GLU A 466 -16.45 50.76 6.25
C GLU A 466 -17.47 51.15 7.32
N ASN A 467 -17.14 52.18 8.11
CA ASN A 467 -18.13 52.79 8.98
C ASN A 467 -19.27 53.40 8.15
N GLY A 468 -20.52 53.09 8.49
CA GLY A 468 -21.71 53.63 7.84
C GLY A 468 -22.91 52.69 7.90
N ASN A 469 -24.02 53.12 7.29
CA ASN A 469 -25.22 52.30 7.17
C ASN A 469 -25.13 51.41 5.93
N TYR A 470 -25.50 50.13 6.07
CA TYR A 470 -25.58 49.18 4.97
C TYR A 470 -26.99 48.62 4.86
N GLU A 471 -27.57 48.67 3.66
CA GLU A 471 -28.83 47.99 3.36
C GLU A 471 -28.51 46.56 2.92
N PHE A 472 -28.97 45.58 3.71
CA PHE A 472 -28.95 44.17 3.38
C PHE A 472 -30.25 43.80 2.69
N GLU A 473 -30.17 43.10 1.57
CA GLU A 473 -31.30 42.63 0.77
C GLU A 473 -31.20 41.11 0.58
N ALA A 474 -32.28 40.39 0.87
CA ALA A 474 -32.38 38.95 0.64
C ALA A 474 -33.70 38.62 -0.08
N LYS A 475 -33.62 37.84 -1.15
CA LYS A 475 -34.75 37.25 -1.85
C LYS A 475 -34.67 35.75 -1.69
N ALA A 476 -35.71 35.14 -1.15
CA ALA A 476 -35.77 33.69 -0.98
C ALA A 476 -37.16 33.16 -1.30
N ASP A 477 -37.18 31.99 -1.92
CA ASP A 477 -38.33 31.10 -2.05
C ASP A 477 -37.82 29.76 -1.49
N ASP A 478 -38.08 29.37 -0.24
CA ASP A 478 -38.97 29.98 0.76
C ASP A 478 -38.28 30.93 1.77
N GLY A 479 -37.76 30.39 2.87
CA GLY A 479 -37.42 31.13 4.08
C GLY A 479 -35.98 31.64 4.07
N VAL A 480 -35.73 32.78 4.71
CA VAL A 480 -34.38 33.35 4.84
C VAL A 480 -34.15 34.03 6.19
N ARG A 481 -32.95 33.86 6.73
CA ARG A 481 -32.41 34.67 7.83
C ARG A 481 -31.05 35.22 7.44
N VAL A 482 -30.76 36.44 7.88
CA VAL A 482 -29.44 37.06 7.69
C VAL A 482 -28.93 37.50 9.04
N TYR A 483 -27.66 37.22 9.29
CA TYR A 483 -26.93 37.58 10.50
C TYR A 483 -25.68 38.37 10.14
N VAL A 484 -25.35 39.33 11.00
CA VAL A 484 -24.10 40.09 10.99
C VAL A 484 -23.50 39.97 12.38
N ASP A 485 -22.29 39.41 12.49
CA ASP A 485 -21.63 39.07 13.76
C ASP A 485 -22.57 38.36 14.75
N ASP A 486 -23.18 37.26 14.28
CA ASP A 486 -24.15 36.44 15.01
C ASP A 486 -25.46 37.16 15.43
N LYS A 487 -25.59 38.45 15.13
CA LYS A 487 -26.84 39.21 15.34
C LYS A 487 -27.74 39.06 14.13
N ARG A 488 -28.92 38.48 14.34
CA ARG A 488 -29.95 38.36 13.30
C ARG A 488 -30.51 39.72 12.92
N VAL A 489 -30.38 40.09 11.65
CA VAL A 489 -30.84 41.37 11.06
C VAL A 489 -32.04 41.19 10.13
N ILE A 490 -32.19 40.03 9.49
CA ILE A 490 -33.41 39.60 8.77
C ILE A 490 -33.87 38.29 9.41
N ASP A 491 -35.16 38.20 9.77
CA ASP A 491 -35.80 36.98 10.27
C ASP A 491 -37.10 36.69 9.53
N SER A 492 -37.01 35.91 8.46
CA SER A 492 -38.16 35.51 7.63
C SER A 492 -38.12 34.00 7.39
N TRP A 493 -38.19 33.22 8.47
CA TRP A 493 -38.17 31.74 8.40
C TRP A 493 -39.59 31.15 8.24
N ILE A 494 -40.26 31.60 7.18
CA ILE A 494 -41.65 31.26 6.85
C ILE A 494 -41.73 30.98 5.33
N PRO A 495 -42.77 30.28 4.86
CA PRO A 495 -43.01 30.11 3.43
C PRO A 495 -43.12 31.47 2.70
N SER A 496 -42.56 31.58 1.50
CA SER A 496 -42.61 32.82 0.70
C SER A 496 -42.31 32.54 -0.76
N GLY A 497 -43.06 33.09 -1.71
CA GLY A 497 -42.82 32.89 -3.15
C GLY A 497 -41.75 33.81 -3.76
N GLY A 498 -40.61 33.98 -3.11
CA GLY A 498 -39.51 34.81 -3.66
C GLY A 498 -39.63 36.30 -3.34
N GLU A 499 -40.23 36.68 -2.22
CA GLU A 499 -40.35 38.08 -1.84
C GLU A 499 -39.02 38.66 -1.33
N ILE A 500 -38.79 39.95 -1.57
CA ILE A 500 -37.57 40.64 -1.14
C ILE A 500 -37.73 41.13 0.31
N ARG A 501 -36.73 40.87 1.14
CA ARG A 501 -36.58 41.37 2.52
C ARG A 501 -35.41 42.33 2.57
N LYS A 502 -35.60 43.49 3.22
CA LYS A 502 -34.56 44.51 3.37
C LYS A 502 -34.43 44.99 4.81
N VAL A 503 -33.22 45.33 5.21
CA VAL A 503 -32.94 45.98 6.50
C VAL A 503 -31.71 46.86 6.38
N THR A 504 -31.73 48.03 7.01
CA THR A 504 -30.54 48.89 7.14
C THR A 504 -29.86 48.61 8.48
N VAL A 505 -28.57 48.30 8.44
CA VAL A 505 -27.75 47.95 9.60
C VAL A 505 -26.58 48.93 9.70
N PRO A 506 -26.38 49.61 10.85
CA PRO A 506 -25.18 50.38 11.08
C PRO A 506 -23.99 49.42 11.26
N MET A 507 -22.96 49.60 10.45
CA MET A 507 -21.72 48.81 10.44
C MET A 507 -20.56 49.65 10.93
N THR A 508 -19.67 49.03 11.71
CA THR A 508 -18.36 49.61 12.02
C THR A 508 -17.37 49.30 10.89
N ALA A 509 -16.27 50.05 10.83
CA ALA A 509 -15.17 49.68 9.93
C ALA A 509 -14.46 48.43 10.46
N GLY A 510 -14.21 47.44 9.59
CA GLY A 510 -13.50 46.22 9.98
C GLY A 510 -14.05 44.96 9.31
N VAL A 511 -13.53 43.81 9.77
CA VAL A 511 -13.99 42.49 9.33
C VAL A 511 -15.20 42.10 10.14
N HIS A 512 -16.26 41.71 9.45
CA HIS A 512 -17.53 41.24 10.02
C HIS A 512 -17.89 39.88 9.42
N THR A 513 -18.51 39.02 10.22
CA THR A 513 -19.05 37.74 9.74
C THR A 513 -20.46 37.96 9.22
N ILE A 514 -20.74 37.44 8.03
CA ILE A 514 -22.08 37.45 7.45
C ILE A 514 -22.53 36.00 7.31
N THR A 515 -23.70 35.70 7.85
CA THR A 515 -24.35 34.39 7.70
C THR A 515 -25.72 34.55 7.07
N VAL A 516 -26.01 33.73 6.07
CA VAL A 516 -27.33 33.63 5.43
C VAL A 516 -27.83 32.20 5.63
N GLU A 517 -28.95 32.04 6.30
CA GLU A 517 -29.65 30.75 6.38
C GLU A 517 -30.81 30.78 5.39
N TYR A 518 -31.02 29.66 4.71
CA TYR A 518 -32.06 29.47 3.70
C TYR A 518 -32.84 28.19 3.96
N LEU A 519 -34.15 28.22 3.71
CA LEU A 519 -35.08 27.13 3.86
C LEU A 519 -35.87 26.96 2.57
N GLU A 520 -35.90 25.75 2.05
CA GLU A 520 -36.79 25.33 0.97
C GLU A 520 -37.84 24.37 1.52
N LEU A 521 -39.14 24.65 1.35
CA LEU A 521 -40.22 23.76 1.79
C LEU A 521 -40.86 23.03 0.63
N ALA A 522 -41.18 23.73 -0.46
CA ALA A 522 -41.77 23.17 -1.67
C ALA A 522 -41.70 24.13 -2.87
N GLY A 523 -41.44 23.59 -4.06
CA GLY A 523 -41.64 24.29 -5.32
C GLY A 523 -40.35 24.88 -5.87
N ASN A 524 -40.35 26.18 -6.17
CA ASN A 524 -39.19 26.81 -6.79
C ASN A 524 -38.19 27.26 -5.73
N ALA A 525 -37.01 26.66 -5.74
CA ALA A 525 -35.92 27.05 -4.85
C ALA A 525 -35.10 28.21 -5.43
N ILE A 526 -35.16 29.38 -4.78
CA ILE A 526 -34.42 30.59 -5.16
C ILE A 526 -33.78 31.21 -3.93
N LEU A 527 -32.51 31.61 -4.04
CA LEU A 527 -31.83 32.40 -3.02
C LEU A 527 -30.92 33.45 -3.65
N LYS A 528 -31.19 34.72 -3.36
CA LYS A 528 -30.31 35.84 -3.68
C LYS A 528 -30.05 36.69 -2.45
N MET A 529 -28.82 37.09 -2.23
CA MET A 529 -28.45 38.00 -1.15
C MET A 529 -27.42 39.01 -1.61
N ASP A 530 -27.65 40.28 -1.27
CA ASP A 530 -26.75 41.39 -1.55
C ASP A 530 -26.75 42.40 -0.38
N TYR A 531 -25.73 43.25 -0.33
CA TYR A 531 -25.70 44.38 0.58
C TYR A 531 -24.90 45.55 -0.01
N ARG A 532 -25.35 46.77 0.30
CA ARG A 532 -24.71 48.00 -0.18
C ARG A 532 -24.68 49.08 0.89
N LYS A 533 -23.62 49.89 0.89
CA LYS A 533 -23.55 51.08 1.73
C LYS A 533 -24.62 52.08 1.27
N VAL A 534 -25.37 52.63 2.21
CA VAL A 534 -26.39 53.66 1.98
C VAL A 534 -26.01 54.92 2.76
N ASN A 535 -26.37 56.07 2.18
CA ASN A 535 -26.02 57.39 2.72
C ASN A 535 -26.87 57.77 3.92
#